data_AF-A0A7S4NAN0-F1
#
_entry.id   AF-A0A7S4NAN0-F1
#
_cell.length_a   1.000
_cell.length_b   1.000
_cell.length_c   1.000
_cell.angle_alpha   90.00
_cell.angle_beta   90.00
_cell.angle_gamma   90.00
#
_symmetry.space_group_name_H-M   'P 1'
#
loop_
_entity.id
_entity.type
_entity.pdbx_description
1 polymer ?
#
loop_
_entity_poly.entity_id
_entity_poly.type
_entity_poly.pdbx_seq_one_letter_code
_entity_poly.pdbx_strand_id
1 'polypeptide(L)'
;GGEGGEEGGEHHARANSELPHSLRPRYGSLHLRGIENHAITASEVLNEKAVKVINRVQNKLTGRDFNPDTVLSIEEQVDKLIRQATSKENLSQSYVGWCPFW
;
A
#
# COMPACT_ATOMS: atom_id res chain seq x y z
N GLY A 1 37.80 -45.07 29.63
CA GLY A 1 38.87 -44.08 29.39
C GLY A 1 38.58 -43.38 28.09
N GLY A 2 38.72 -42.04 28.08
CA GLY A 2 38.48 -41.13 26.95
C GLY A 2 37.04 -40.58 26.98
N GLU A 3 36.68 -39.39 27.48
CA GLU A 3 37.25 -38.01 27.45
C GLU A 3 37.28 -37.32 26.08
N GLY A 4 36.69 -36.11 26.05
CA GLY A 4 36.81 -35.07 25.02
C GLY A 4 35.57 -34.94 24.12
N GLY A 5 34.74 -33.90 24.16
CA GLY A 5 34.98 -32.50 24.56
C GLY A 5 34.52 -31.61 23.40
N GLU A 6 33.25 -31.22 23.41
CA GLU A 6 32.56 -30.42 22.40
C GLU A 6 32.88 -28.93 22.62
N GLU A 7 33.99 -28.43 22.06
CA GLU A 7 34.38 -27.01 22.15
C GLU A 7 34.33 -26.34 20.77
N GLY A 8 33.23 -25.62 20.50
CA GLY A 8 33.11 -24.82 19.28
C GLY A 8 32.22 -23.57 19.38
N GLY A 9 31.64 -23.27 20.56
CA GLY A 9 30.67 -22.18 20.73
C GLY A 9 31.14 -20.99 21.58
N GLU A 10 32.27 -21.08 22.28
CA GLU A 10 32.58 -20.14 23.38
C GLU A 10 33.48 -18.96 22.98
N HIS A 11 34.13 -19.02 21.81
CA HIS A 11 35.17 -18.05 21.45
C HIS A 11 34.59 -16.67 21.09
N HIS A 12 33.33 -16.58 20.65
CA HIS A 12 32.70 -15.30 20.27
C HIS A 12 31.96 -14.59 21.43
N ALA A 13 31.58 -15.30 22.49
CA ALA A 13 30.82 -14.72 23.59
C ALA A 13 31.69 -13.88 24.54
N ARG A 14 32.93 -14.33 24.79
CA ARG A 14 33.87 -13.64 25.69
C ARG A 14 34.27 -12.25 25.19
N ALA A 15 34.39 -12.07 23.88
CA ALA A 15 34.76 -10.77 23.30
C ALA A 15 33.70 -9.68 23.54
N ASN A 16 32.42 -10.05 23.68
CA ASN A 16 31.32 -9.10 23.88
C ASN A 16 31.10 -8.74 25.35
N SER A 17 31.58 -9.54 26.31
CA SER A 17 31.48 -9.21 27.73
C SER A 17 32.50 -8.18 28.21
N GLU A 18 33.59 -8.02 27.48
CA GLU A 18 34.69 -7.11 27.85
C GLU A 18 34.53 -5.70 27.25
N LEU A 19 33.56 -5.49 26.36
CA LEU A 19 33.25 -4.17 25.84
C LEU A 19 32.47 -3.34 26.87
N PRO A 20 32.78 -2.04 27.02
CA PRO A 20 32.03 -1.15 27.91
C PRO A 20 30.55 -1.18 27.53
N HIS A 21 29.65 -1.05 28.51
CA HIS A 21 28.20 -1.21 28.33
C HIS A 21 27.60 -0.36 27.18
N SER A 22 28.28 0.71 26.74
CA SER A 22 27.92 1.56 25.60
C SER A 22 28.20 0.97 24.22
N LEU A 23 29.10 -0.02 24.11
CA LEU A 23 29.52 -0.64 22.84
C LEU A 23 29.02 -2.07 22.67
N ARG A 24 28.20 -2.55 23.60
CA ARG A 24 27.51 -3.83 23.42
C ARG A 24 26.45 -3.67 22.34
N PRO A 25 26.49 -4.47 21.28
CA PRO A 25 25.45 -4.42 20.27
C PRO A 25 24.11 -4.84 20.91
N ARG A 26 23.20 -3.89 21.08
CA ARG A 26 21.79 -4.18 21.40
C ARG A 26 21.08 -4.70 20.16
N TYR A 27 21.55 -5.81 19.59
CA TYR A 27 20.80 -6.53 18.58
C TYR A 27 19.79 -7.46 19.26
N GLY A 28 18.87 -6.84 19.99
CA GLY A 28 17.55 -7.41 20.15
C GLY A 28 16.96 -7.54 18.74
N SER A 29 16.84 -8.79 18.28
CA SER A 29 16.22 -9.25 17.03
C SER A 29 14.76 -8.79 16.83
N LEU A 30 14.27 -7.84 17.62
CA LEU A 30 12.88 -7.38 17.65
C LEU A 30 12.67 -6.02 16.97
N HIS A 31 13.72 -5.25 16.66
CA HIS A 31 13.54 -3.89 16.13
C HIS A 31 13.61 -3.78 14.59
N LEU A 32 14.34 -4.66 13.90
CA LEU A 32 14.43 -4.64 12.44
C LEU A 32 13.18 -5.23 11.76
N ARG A 33 12.59 -6.27 12.37
CA ARG A 33 11.34 -6.90 11.91
C ARG A 33 10.16 -5.92 11.91
N GLY A 34 10.15 -4.96 12.83
CA GLY A 34 9.11 -3.92 12.88
C GLY A 34 9.11 -3.03 11.64
N ILE A 35 10.28 -2.56 11.20
CA ILE A 35 10.41 -1.64 10.07
C ILE A 35 10.09 -2.32 8.73
N GLU A 36 10.58 -3.55 8.53
CA GLU A 36 10.26 -4.34 7.33
C GLU A 36 8.75 -4.63 7.23
N ASN A 37 8.11 -5.01 8.33
CA ASN A 37 6.67 -5.24 8.34
C ASN A 37 5.86 -3.98 7.99
N HIS A 38 6.28 -2.79 8.44
CA HIS A 38 5.59 -1.53 8.09
C HIS A 38 5.80 -1.14 6.62
N ALA A 39 6.98 -1.41 6.06
CA ALA A 39 7.23 -1.19 4.64
C ALA A 39 6.43 -2.16 3.75
N ILE A 40 6.31 -3.42 4.17
CA ILE A 40 5.50 -4.43 3.50
C ILE A 40 4.02 -4.02 3.52
N THR A 41 3.47 -3.64 4.68
CA THR A 41 2.06 -3.23 4.76
C THR A 41 1.78 -1.95 3.96
N ALA A 42 2.70 -0.99 3.95
CA ALA A 42 2.59 0.19 3.10
C ALA A 42 2.58 -0.19 1.60
N SER A 43 3.45 -1.11 1.20
CA SER A 43 3.49 -1.64 -0.17
C SER A 43 2.19 -2.36 -0.57
N GLU A 44 1.64 -3.19 0.32
CA GLU A 44 0.36 -3.88 0.12
C GLU A 44 -0.80 -2.89 -0.05
N VAL A 45 -0.84 -1.84 0.79
CA VAL A 45 -1.85 -0.77 0.67
C VAL A 45 -1.72 0.00 -0.64
N LEU A 46 -0.50 0.27 -1.09
CA LEU A 46 -0.26 0.91 -2.39
C LEU A 46 -0.69 0.01 -3.55
N ASN A 47 -0.37 -1.28 -3.48
CA ASN A 47 -0.77 -2.26 -4.48
C ASN A 47 -2.30 -2.39 -4.56
N GLU A 48 -2.99 -2.42 -3.41
CA GLU A 48 -4.45 -2.44 -3.38
C GLU A 48 -5.05 -1.19 -4.06
N LYS A 49 -4.49 -0.01 -3.79
CA LYS A 49 -4.89 1.24 -4.46
C LYS A 49 -4.64 1.18 -5.96
N ALA A 50 -3.49 0.64 -6.39
CA ALA A 50 -3.15 0.50 -7.81
C ALA A 50 -4.16 -0.41 -8.53
N VAL A 51 -4.49 -1.57 -7.95
CA VAL A 51 -5.49 -2.50 -8.50
C VAL A 51 -6.86 -1.83 -8.62
N LYS A 52 -7.28 -1.05 -7.61
CA LYS A 52 -8.55 -0.28 -7.68
C LYS A 52 -8.57 0.71 -8.84
N VAL A 53 -7.46 1.40 -9.09
CA VAL A 53 -7.35 2.35 -10.22
C VAL A 53 -7.45 1.61 -11.55
N ILE A 54 -6.73 0.49 -11.72
CA ILE A 54 -6.77 -0.31 -12.95
C ILE A 54 -8.19 -0.85 -13.20
N ASN A 55 -8.82 -1.43 -12.19
CA ASN A 55 -10.19 -1.95 -12.31
C ASN A 55 -11.18 -0.85 -12.70
N ARG A 56 -11.03 0.36 -12.15
CA ARG A 56 -11.86 1.51 -12.53
C ARG A 56 -11.68 1.89 -14.00
N VAL A 57 -10.43 1.93 -14.48
CA VAL A 57 -10.15 2.21 -15.91
C VAL A 57 -10.77 1.13 -16.79
N GLN A 58 -10.65 -0.15 -16.42
CA GLN A 58 -11.30 -1.24 -17.14
C GLN A 58 -12.83 -1.11 -17.15
N ASN A 59 -13.46 -0.71 -16.04
CA ASN A 59 -14.90 -0.49 -15.99
C ASN A 59 -15.34 0.64 -16.93
N LYS A 60 -14.55 1.71 -17.06
CA LYS A 60 -14.79 2.79 -18.04
C LYS A 60 -14.70 2.31 -19.48
N LEU A 61 -13.73 1.46 -19.79
CA LEU A 61 -13.52 0.92 -21.15
C LEU A 61 -14.52 -0.18 -21.53
N THR A 62 -15.16 -0.80 -20.55
CA THR A 62 -16.09 -1.92 -20.77
C THR A 62 -17.56 -1.58 -20.50
N GLY A 63 -17.89 -0.30 -20.31
CA GLY A 63 -19.27 0.14 -20.09
C GLY A 63 -19.86 -0.19 -18.71
N ARG A 64 -19.04 -0.55 -17.72
CA ARG A 64 -19.46 -0.97 -16.36
C ARG A 64 -19.18 0.07 -15.26
N ASP A 65 -18.82 1.30 -15.63
CA ASP A 65 -18.37 2.35 -14.69
C ASP A 65 -19.48 2.87 -13.76
N PHE A 66 -20.74 2.74 -14.16
CA PHE A 66 -21.89 3.20 -13.36
C PHE A 66 -22.53 2.08 -12.54
N ASN A 67 -22.63 0.88 -13.12
CA ASN A 67 -23.11 -0.32 -12.46
C ASN A 67 -22.25 -1.52 -12.91
N PRO A 68 -21.51 -2.19 -12.00
CA PRO A 68 -20.69 -3.34 -12.33
C PRO A 68 -21.47 -4.49 -13.00
N ASP A 69 -22.76 -4.63 -12.68
CA ASP A 69 -23.61 -5.73 -13.16
C ASP A 69 -24.23 -5.45 -14.53
N THR A 70 -24.07 -4.23 -15.07
CA THR A 70 -24.69 -3.82 -16.34
C THR A 70 -23.63 -3.28 -17.28
N VAL A 71 -23.58 -3.84 -18.49
CA VAL A 71 -22.77 -3.31 -19.59
C VAL A 71 -23.61 -2.32 -20.38
N LEU A 72 -23.18 -1.07 -20.43
CA LEU A 72 -23.82 -0.02 -21.21
C LEU A 72 -23.32 -0.01 -22.66
N SER A 73 -24.20 0.40 -23.58
CA SER A 73 -23.75 0.78 -24.92
C SER A 73 -22.90 2.04 -24.87
N ILE A 74 -22.16 2.33 -25.96
CA ILE A 74 -21.36 3.55 -26.07
C ILE A 74 -22.26 4.79 -25.93
N GLU A 75 -23.41 4.77 -26.60
CA GLU A 75 -24.38 5.87 -26.60
C GLU A 75 -24.95 6.11 -25.20
N GLU A 76 -25.35 5.03 -24.49
CA GLU A 76 -25.87 5.12 -23.13
C GLU A 76 -24.82 5.62 -22.13
N GLN A 77 -23.58 5.15 -22.27
CA GLN A 77 -22.47 5.60 -21.44
C GLN A 77 -22.20 7.09 -21.65
N VAL A 78 -22.18 7.56 -22.91
CA VAL A 78 -21.97 8.98 -23.24
C VAL A 78 -23.12 9.85 -22.71
N ASP A 79 -24.38 9.43 -22.89
CA ASP A 79 -25.53 10.18 -22.36
C ASP A 79 -25.46 10.34 -20.84
N LYS A 80 -25.14 9.26 -20.11
CA LYS A 80 -24.96 9.31 -18.65
C LYS A 80 -23.82 10.24 -18.23
N LEU A 81 -22.71 10.24 -18.95
CA LEU A 81 -21.58 11.14 -18.68
C LEU A 81 -21.99 12.61 -18.86
N ILE A 82 -22.69 12.94 -19.95
CA ILE A 82 -23.19 14.30 -20.20
C ILE A 82 -24.14 14.73 -19.10
N ARG A 83 -25.09 13.86 -18.71
CA ARG A 83 -26.03 14.17 -17.61
C ARG A 83 -25.33 14.42 -16.28
N GLN A 84 -24.30 13.65 -15.95
CA GLN A 84 -23.54 13.89 -14.72
C GLN A 84 -22.73 15.19 -14.80
N ALA A 85 -22.11 15.49 -15.93
CA ALA A 85 -21.31 16.71 -16.10
C ALA A 85 -22.17 17.99 -16.09
N THR A 86 -23.45 17.88 -16.47
CA THR A 86 -24.40 19.00 -16.56
C THR A 86 -25.39 19.06 -15.38
N SER A 87 -25.33 18.09 -14.46
CA SER A 87 -26.18 18.07 -13.26
C SER A 87 -25.86 19.23 -12.34
N LYS A 88 -26.89 19.98 -11.95
CA LYS A 88 -26.78 21.12 -11.04
C LYS A 88 -26.27 20.70 -9.67
N GLU A 89 -26.65 19.50 -9.23
CA GLU A 89 -26.25 18.90 -7.96
C GLU A 89 -24.75 18.56 -7.93
N ASN A 90 -24.20 18.11 -9.06
CA ASN A 90 -22.77 17.85 -9.20
C ASN A 90 -21.98 19.17 -9.34
N LEU A 91 -22.51 20.12 -10.11
CA LEU A 91 -21.88 21.42 -10.32
C LEU A 91 -21.84 22.26 -9.04
N SER A 92 -22.89 22.24 -8.21
CA SER A 92 -22.94 23.02 -6.97
C SER A 92 -21.95 22.54 -5.90
N GLN A 93 -21.53 21.27 -5.97
CA GLN A 93 -20.50 20.70 -5.11
C GLN A 93 -19.07 20.96 -5.62
N SER A 94 -18.93 21.46 -6.84
CA SER A 94 -17.62 21.81 -7.39
C SER A 94 -17.03 23.00 -6.63
N TYR A 95 -15.71 23.04 -6.53
CA TYR A 95 -15.03 24.16 -5.90
C TYR A 95 -15.34 25.46 -6.66
N VAL A 96 -15.75 26.52 -5.95
CA VAL A 96 -16.22 27.80 -6.53
C VAL A 96 -15.21 28.42 -7.51
N GLY A 97 -13.91 28.22 -7.26
CA GLY A 97 -12.83 28.71 -8.12
C GLY A 97 -12.61 27.95 -9.42
N TRP A 98 -13.40 26.91 -9.72
CA TRP A 98 -13.34 26.18 -11.01
C TRP A 98 -14.23 26.81 -12.08
N CYS A 99 -14.95 27.90 -11.76
CA CYS A 99 -15.83 28.64 -12.66
C CYS A 99 -16.84 27.73 -13.40
N PRO A 100 -17.77 27.05 -12.71
CA PRO A 100 -18.76 26.15 -13.33
C PRO A 100 -19.83 26.86 -14.21
N PHE A 101 -19.63 28.14 -14.55
CA PHE A 101 -20.58 29.02 -15.23
C PHE A 101 -20.04 29.61 -16.56
N TRP A 102 -18.90 29.12 -17.05
CA TRP A 102 -18.28 29.56 -18.31
C TRP A 102 -18.41 28.50 -19.39
#